data_AF-A0A8K0NL17-F1
#
_entry.id   AF-A0A8K0NL17-F1
#
_cell.length_a   1.000
_cell.length_b   1.000
_cell.length_c   1.000
_cell.angle_alpha   90.00
_cell.angle_beta   90.00
_cell.angle_gamma   90.00
#
_symmetry.space_group_name_H-M   'P 1'
#
loop_
_entity.id
_entity.type
_entity.pdbx_description
1 polymer ?
#
loop_
_entity_poly.entity_id
_entity_poly.type
_entity_poly.pdbx_seq_one_letter_code
_entity_poly.pdbx_strand_id
1 'polypeptide(L)'
;MTGYSLAPFILRRPWLAKMLMPAANWYANAAGYKKLGLRFDDLYEEEREATQIALGRLSPKESYDRIYRIRRSVQCSYQHKLLPQDQWTKAEEDTPYLSEIINQVEAELAEKDALDSMSVMKRH
;
A
#
# COMPACT_ATOMS: atom_id res chain seq x y z
N MET A 1 -0.50 12.53 -4.44
CA MET A 1 0.92 12.15 -4.47
C MET A 1 1.23 11.35 -3.22
N THR A 2 1.26 10.02 -3.34
CA THR A 2 2.16 9.22 -2.52
C THR A 2 3.55 9.83 -2.66
N GLY A 3 4.15 10.23 -1.53
CA GLY A 3 5.31 11.12 -1.51
C GLY A 3 6.52 10.55 -2.27
N TYR A 4 7.50 11.42 -2.54
CA TYR A 4 8.79 11.02 -3.12
C TYR A 4 9.35 9.78 -2.40
N SER A 5 9.36 8.64 -3.09
CA SER A 5 9.91 7.40 -2.55
C SER A 5 11.37 7.25 -2.99
N LEU A 6 12.26 7.03 -2.01
CA LEU A 6 13.64 6.66 -2.28
C LEU A 6 13.79 5.17 -2.62
N ALA A 7 12.72 4.37 -2.49
CA ALA A 7 12.78 2.93 -2.69
C ALA A 7 13.27 2.54 -4.10
N PRO A 8 12.78 3.13 -5.22
CA PRO A 8 13.29 2.80 -6.55
C PRO A 8 14.79 3.10 -6.70
N PHE A 9 15.27 4.20 -6.10
CA PHE A 9 16.68 4.59 -6.13
C PHE A 9 17.57 3.63 -5.34
N ILE A 10 17.08 3.15 -4.18
CA ILE A 10 17.76 2.18 -3.33
C ILE A 10 17.79 0.80 -4.00
N LEU A 11 16.63 0.31 -4.44
CA LEU A 11 16.46 -1.03 -5.01
C LEU A 11 17.24 -1.20 -6.32
N ARG A 12 17.40 -0.13 -7.11
CA ARG A 12 18.24 -0.13 -8.33
C ARG A 12 19.74 -0.38 -8.03
N ARG A 13 20.22 -0.13 -6.81
CA ARG A 13 21.63 -0.30 -6.43
C ARG A 13 21.78 -1.50 -5.49
N PRO A 14 22.34 -2.63 -5.96
CA PRO A 14 22.40 -3.87 -5.17
C PRO A 14 23.10 -3.72 -3.81
N TRP A 15 24.11 -2.86 -3.70
CA TRP A 15 24.82 -2.65 -2.43
C TRP A 15 23.97 -1.88 -1.41
N LEU A 16 23.21 -0.87 -1.84
CA LEU A 16 22.27 -0.14 -0.97
C LEU A 16 21.13 -1.05 -0.52
N ALA A 17 20.56 -1.82 -1.45
CA ALA A 17 19.54 -2.80 -1.12
C ALA A 17 20.05 -3.80 -0.07
N LYS A 18 21.21 -4.44 -0.30
CA LYS A 18 21.79 -5.38 0.68
C LYS A 18 22.03 -4.76 2.05
N MET A 19 22.43 -3.49 2.09
CA MET A 19 22.69 -2.77 3.34
C MET A 19 21.40 -2.42 4.09
N LEU A 20 20.33 -2.02 3.38
CA LEU A 20 19.10 -1.50 4.00
C LEU A 20 18.01 -2.56 4.21
N MET A 21 17.99 -3.63 3.42
CA MET A 21 16.98 -4.68 3.52
C MET A 21 16.85 -5.32 4.92
N PRO A 22 17.93 -5.60 5.67
CA PRO A 22 17.80 -6.13 7.03
C PRO A 22 17.03 -5.19 7.97
N ALA A 23 17.30 -3.89 7.88
CA ALA A 23 16.60 -2.88 8.67
C ALA A 23 15.13 -2.73 8.25
N ALA A 24 14.85 -2.76 6.94
CA ALA A 24 13.48 -2.74 6.42
C ALA A 24 12.67 -3.97 6.86
N ASN A 25 13.26 -5.17 6.78
CA ASN A 25 12.64 -6.41 7.23
C ASN A 25 12.38 -6.41 8.75
N TRP A 26 13.35 -5.92 9.54
CA TRP A 26 13.16 -5.74 10.97
C TRP A 26 11.99 -4.80 11.27
N TYR A 27 11.92 -3.65 10.58
CA TYR A 27 10.85 -2.67 10.75
C TYR A 27 9.48 -3.27 10.41
N ALA A 28 9.35 -3.95 9.26
CA ALA A 28 8.10 -4.59 8.85
C ALA A 28 7.62 -5.65 9.87
N ASN A 29 8.55 -6.38 10.49
CA ASN A 29 8.22 -7.35 11.55
C ASN A 29 7.85 -6.66 12.87
N ALA A 30 8.54 -5.57 13.22
CA ALA A 30 8.30 -4.79 14.44
C ALA A 30 6.96 -4.03 14.40
N ALA A 31 6.53 -3.58 13.22
CA ALA A 31 5.25 -2.89 13.01
C ALA A 31 4.02 -3.73 13.40
N GLY A 32 4.15 -5.07 13.43
CA GLY A 32 3.17 -5.95 14.06
C GLY A 32 1.86 -6.19 13.31
N TYR A 33 1.58 -5.48 12.21
CA TYR A 33 0.35 -5.66 11.41
C TYR A 33 0.14 -7.11 10.94
N LYS A 34 1.22 -7.83 10.62
CA LYS A 34 1.17 -9.26 10.24
C LYS A 34 0.64 -10.15 11.37
N LYS A 35 0.88 -9.79 12.63
CA LYS A 35 0.37 -10.52 13.82
C LYS A 35 -1.13 -10.30 14.04
N LEU A 36 -1.70 -9.26 13.43
CA LEU A 36 -3.13 -9.01 13.35
C LEU A 36 -3.74 -9.59 12.06
N GLY A 37 -2.92 -10.23 11.23
CA GLY A 37 -3.37 -10.86 10.00
C GLY A 37 -3.74 -9.88 8.89
N LEU A 38 -3.16 -8.68 8.94
CA LEU A 38 -3.24 -7.65 7.90
C LEU A 38 -2.10 -7.81 6.89
N ARG A 39 -2.29 -7.26 5.70
CA ARG A 39 -1.23 -6.91 4.74
C ARG A 39 -0.88 -5.43 4.88
N PHE A 40 0.30 -5.02 4.42
CA PHE A 40 0.74 -3.63 4.50
C PHE A 40 -0.26 -2.69 3.80
N ASP A 41 -0.77 -3.09 2.65
CA ASP A 41 -1.73 -2.32 1.87
C ASP A 41 -3.10 -2.13 2.55
N ASP A 42 -3.42 -2.91 3.60
CA ASP A 42 -4.61 -2.70 4.41
C ASP A 42 -4.48 -1.47 5.34
N LEU A 43 -3.27 -0.90 5.47
CA LEU A 43 -2.96 0.24 6.34
C LEU A 43 -3.05 1.59 5.63
N TYR A 44 -3.34 1.62 4.33
CA TYR A 44 -3.53 2.88 3.59
C TYR A 44 -4.73 3.67 4.12
N GLU A 45 -4.59 4.99 4.16
CA GLU A 45 -5.70 5.92 4.42
C GLU A 45 -6.75 5.79 3.30
N GLU A 46 -7.95 5.36 3.69
CA GLU A 46 -9.04 5.10 2.76
C GLU A 46 -9.69 6.40 2.28
N GLU A 47 -9.68 7.46 3.08
CA GLU A 47 -10.38 8.73 2.85
C GLU A 47 -9.81 9.55 1.68
N ARG A 48 -8.62 9.21 1.18
CA ARG A 48 -8.01 9.86 0.04
C ARG A 48 -8.71 9.45 -1.27
N GLU A 49 -8.96 10.43 -2.15
CA GLU A 49 -9.63 10.23 -3.45
C GLU A 49 -9.01 9.08 -4.27
N ALA A 50 -7.68 9.08 -4.43
CA ALA A 50 -6.99 8.03 -5.18
C ALA A 50 -7.19 6.63 -4.56
N THR A 51 -7.23 6.53 -3.23
CA THR A 51 -7.47 5.27 -2.53
C THR A 51 -8.91 4.80 -2.73
N GLN A 52 -9.90 5.69 -2.62
CA GLN A 52 -11.31 5.36 -2.87
C GLN A 52 -11.54 4.82 -4.29
N ILE A 53 -10.99 5.49 -5.30
CA ILE A 53 -11.07 5.04 -6.70
C ILE A 53 -10.38 3.68 -6.84
N ALA A 54 -9.19 3.50 -6.23
CA ALA A 54 -8.46 2.23 -6.29
C ALA A 54 -9.24 1.07 -5.64
N LEU A 55 -9.89 1.30 -4.49
CA LEU A 55 -10.77 0.32 -3.84
C LEU A 55 -11.94 -0.08 -4.75
N GLY A 56 -12.50 0.86 -5.50
CA GLY A 56 -13.54 0.60 -6.50
C GLY A 56 -13.08 -0.25 -7.70
N ARG A 57 -11.77 -0.33 -7.97
CA ARG A 57 -11.19 -1.13 -9.06
C ARG A 57 -10.79 -2.55 -8.62
N LEU A 58 -10.81 -2.85 -7.32
CA LEU A 58 -10.45 -4.17 -6.82
C LEU A 58 -11.40 -5.25 -7.35
N SER A 59 -10.86 -6.45 -7.57
CA SER A 59 -11.72 -7.61 -7.83
C SER A 59 -12.66 -7.86 -6.64
N PRO A 60 -13.87 -8.41 -6.87
CA PRO A 60 -14.80 -8.71 -5.77
C PRO A 60 -14.19 -9.63 -4.70
N LYS A 61 -13.34 -10.56 -5.12
CA LYS A 61 -12.62 -11.47 -4.20
C LYS A 61 -11.65 -10.71 -3.31
N GLU A 62 -10.76 -9.90 -3.89
CA GLU A 62 -9.74 -9.16 -3.12
C GLU A 62 -10.40 -8.15 -2.17
N SER A 63 -11.49 -7.51 -2.61
CA SER A 63 -12.30 -6.62 -1.78
C SER A 63 -12.88 -7.35 -0.56
N TYR A 64 -13.47 -8.53 -0.75
CA TYR A 64 -13.98 -9.36 0.35
C TYR A 64 -12.87 -9.81 1.30
N ASP A 65 -11.77 -10.34 0.76
CA ASP A 65 -10.63 -10.84 1.54
C ASP A 65 -10.01 -9.71 2.39
N ARG A 66 -9.89 -8.51 1.84
CA ARG A 66 -9.48 -7.29 2.55
C ARG A 66 -10.40 -6.96 3.71
N ILE A 67 -11.70 -6.87 3.46
CA ILE A 67 -12.69 -6.56 4.50
C ILE A 67 -12.65 -7.61 5.62
N TYR A 68 -12.47 -8.88 5.28
CA TYR A 68 -12.30 -9.95 6.27
C TYR A 68 -11.06 -9.72 7.15
N ARG A 69 -9.90 -9.41 6.56
CA ARG A 69 -8.66 -9.11 7.31
C ARG A 69 -8.85 -7.93 8.27
N ILE A 70 -9.48 -6.85 7.79
CA ILE A 70 -9.73 -5.65 8.60
C ILE A 70 -10.69 -5.95 9.76
N ARG A 71 -11.80 -6.66 9.51
CA ARG A 71 -12.74 -7.03 10.60
C ARG A 71 -12.07 -7.91 11.65
N ARG A 72 -11.24 -8.85 11.21
CA ARG A 72 -10.46 -9.72 12.10
C ARG A 72 -9.47 -8.92 12.93
N SER A 73 -8.75 -7.97 12.34
CA SER A 73 -7.77 -7.14 13.06
C SER A 73 -8.45 -6.21 14.07
N VAL A 74 -9.60 -5.64 13.74
CA VAL A 74 -10.42 -4.82 14.66
C VAL A 74 -10.88 -5.66 15.85
N GLN A 75 -11.32 -6.91 15.63
CA GLN A 75 -11.70 -7.81 16.71
C GLN A 75 -10.51 -8.12 17.65
N CYS A 76 -9.33 -8.38 17.08
CA CYS A 76 -8.09 -8.56 17.84
C CYS A 76 -7.76 -7.33 18.69
N SER A 77 -7.89 -6.13 18.10
CA SER A 77 -7.68 -4.85 18.78
C SER A 77 -8.62 -4.68 19.97
N TYR A 78 -9.92 -4.91 19.78
CA TYR A 78 -10.93 -4.82 20.84
C TYR A 78 -10.64 -5.78 22.00
N GLN A 79 -10.17 -6.98 21.71
CA GLN A 79 -9.83 -7.98 22.74
C GLN A 79 -8.45 -7.77 23.36
N HIS A 80 -7.64 -6.84 22.85
CA HIS A 80 -6.22 -6.69 23.17
C HIS A 80 -5.45 -8.01 23.02
N LYS A 81 -5.75 -8.77 21.96
CA LYS A 81 -5.13 -10.08 21.67
C LYS A 81 -4.57 -10.10 20.26
N LEU A 82 -3.48 -10.84 20.08
CA LEU A 82 -2.94 -11.16 18.76
C LEU A 82 -3.58 -12.45 18.23
N LEU A 83 -3.48 -12.65 16.92
CA LEU A 83 -3.83 -13.94 16.32
C LEU A 83 -2.86 -15.04 16.77
N PRO A 84 -3.29 -16.31 16.76
CA PRO A 84 -2.39 -17.45 16.79
C PRO A 84 -1.29 -17.36 15.70
N GLN A 85 -0.08 -17.84 15.99
CA GLN A 85 1.09 -17.66 15.09
C GLN A 85 0.90 -18.28 13.70
N ASP A 86 0.14 -19.37 13.60
CA ASP A 86 -0.21 -20.05 12.35
C ASP A 86 -1.13 -19.20 11.45
N GLN A 87 -1.78 -18.18 12.00
CA GLN A 87 -2.69 -17.28 11.29
C GLN A 87 -2.07 -15.91 10.97
N TRP A 88 -0.80 -15.71 11.31
CA TRP A 88 -0.10 -14.48 10.96
C TRP A 88 0.12 -14.41 9.45
N THR A 89 0.00 -13.22 8.89
CA THR A 89 0.29 -12.99 7.47
C THR A 89 1.76 -13.35 7.21
N LYS A 90 1.99 -14.26 6.27
CA LYS A 90 3.36 -14.64 5.87
C LYS A 90 4.00 -13.53 5.04
N ALA A 91 5.32 -13.47 5.03
CA ALA A 91 6.03 -12.49 4.22
C ALA A 91 5.72 -12.63 2.72
N GLU A 92 5.48 -13.85 2.24
CA GLU A 92 5.12 -14.13 0.83
C GLU A 92 3.70 -13.66 0.48
N GLU A 93 2.80 -13.60 1.47
CA GLU A 93 1.42 -13.19 1.28
C GLU A 93 1.25 -11.68 1.39
N ASP A 94 2.25 -10.97 1.89
CA ASP A 94 2.25 -9.52 2.10
C ASP A 94 2.62 -8.78 0.79
N THR A 95 1.75 -8.90 -0.21
CA THR A 95 1.95 -8.39 -1.56
C THR A 95 1.22 -7.05 -1.79
N PRO A 96 1.76 -6.17 -2.65
CA PRO A 96 1.21 -4.84 -2.94
C PRO A 96 -0.05 -4.89 -3.84
N TYR A 97 -1.18 -5.37 -3.33
CA TYR A 97 -2.41 -5.58 -4.11
C TYR A 97 -3.21 -4.29 -4.41
N LEU A 98 -3.02 -3.23 -3.63
CA LEU A 98 -3.76 -1.96 -3.74
C LEU A 98 -2.84 -0.81 -4.16
N SER A 99 -1.61 -0.79 -3.68
CA SER A 99 -0.62 0.27 -3.97
C SER A 99 -0.31 0.40 -5.46
N GLU A 100 -0.29 -0.70 -6.22
CA GLU A 100 -0.14 -0.66 -7.68
C GLU A 100 -1.29 0.09 -8.36
N ILE A 101 -2.53 -0.16 -7.93
CA ILE A 101 -3.73 0.49 -8.47
C ILE A 101 -3.76 1.97 -8.05
N ILE A 102 -3.40 2.27 -6.80
CA ILE A 102 -3.27 3.64 -6.31
C ILE A 102 -2.31 4.43 -7.20
N ASN A 103 -1.13 3.87 -7.53
CA ASN A 103 -0.14 4.57 -8.36
C ASN A 103 -0.68 4.86 -9.76
N GLN A 104 -1.46 3.95 -10.34
CA GLN A 104 -2.13 4.18 -11.63
C GLN A 104 -3.15 5.32 -11.53
N VAL A 105 -4.02 5.29 -10.51
CA VAL A 105 -5.01 6.35 -10.27
C VAL A 105 -4.35 7.70 -10.03
N GLU A 106 -3.28 7.75 -9.25
CA GLU A 106 -2.55 9.00 -9.02
C GLU A 106 -1.92 9.56 -10.29
N ALA A 107 -1.43 8.70 -11.19
CA ALA A 107 -0.91 9.12 -12.48
C ALA A 107 -2.04 9.68 -13.38
N GLU A 108 -3.21 9.04 -13.40
CA GLU A 108 -4.39 9.51 -14.15
C GLU A 108 -4.89 10.86 -13.61
N LEU A 109 -4.96 11.04 -12.29
CA LEU A 109 -5.34 12.31 -11.67
C LEU A 109 -4.33 13.41 -11.98
N ALA A 110 -3.03 13.10 -11.91
CA ALA A 110 -1.98 14.06 -12.25
C ALA A 110 -1.99 14.45 -13.73
N GLU A 111 -2.28 13.49 -14.62
CA GLU A 111 -2.45 13.77 -16.05
C GLU A 111 -3.66 14.67 -16.29
N LYS A 112 -4.80 14.38 -15.66
CA LYS A 112 -5.99 15.22 -15.73
C LYS A 112 -5.68 16.65 -15.28
N ASP A 113 -5.06 16.82 -14.12
CA ASP A 113 -4.71 18.14 -13.59
C ASP A 113 -3.74 18.90 -14.53
N ALA A 114 -2.78 18.19 -15.12
CA ALA A 114 -1.83 18.77 -16.08
C ALA A 114 -2.52 19.23 -17.38
N LEU A 115 -3.50 18.46 -17.87
CA LEU A 115 -4.29 18.82 -19.05
C LEU A 115 -5.25 19.98 -18.76
N ASP A 116 -5.91 19.97 -17.60
CA ASP A 116 -6.85 21.02 -17.18
C ASP A 116 -6.12 22.37 -16.96
N SER A 117 -4.84 22.34 -16.59
CA SER A 117 -4.00 23.54 -16.39
C SER A 117 -3.12 23.90 -17.60
N MET A 118 -3.24 23.19 -18.72
CA MET A 118 -2.38 23.40 -19.89
C MET A 118 -2.67 24.74 -20.58
N SER A 119 -1.63 25.56 -20.78
CA SER A 119 -1.71 26.81 -21.55
C SER A 119 -1.08 26.66 -22.95
N VAL A 120 -1.75 27.20 -23.97
CA VAL A 120 -1.29 27.12 -25.37
C VAL A 120 -0.47 28.35 -25.72
N MET A 121 0.84 28.19 -25.94
CA MET A 121 1.69 29.22 -26.53
C MET A 121 1.63 29.15 -28.06
N LYS A 122 1.03 30.15 -28.71
CA LYS A 122 1.08 30.27 -30.18
C LYS A 122 2.50 30.67 -30.61
N ARG A 123 3.11 29.92 -31.53
CA ARG A 123 4.29 30.39 -32.26
C ARG A 123 3.86 31.37 -33.34
N HIS A 124 4.49 32.55 -33.34
CA HIS A 124 4.38 33.54 -34.41
C HIS A 124 5.07 33.06 -35.68
#